data_AF-A0A524G0Z0-F1
#
_entry.id   AF-A0A524G0Z0-F1
#
_cell.length_a   1.000
_cell.length_b   1.000
_cell.length_c   1.000
_cell.angle_alpha   90.00
_cell.angle_beta   90.00
_cell.angle_gamma   90.00
#
_symmetry.space_group_name_H-M   'P 1'
#
loop_
_entity.id
_entity.type
_entity.pdbx_description
1 polymer ?
#
loop_
_entity_poly.entity_id
_entity_poly.type
_entity_poly.pdbx_seq_one_letter_code
_entity_poly.pdbx_strand_id
1 'polypeptide(L)'
;MYDIVVDPKFYGNGIGRLLLERAEEFSSELQLNLGLFVHADNSPAITLYKKSGYSIKQIPVSKVFKVNSQEVPIGDDFIAREMQDDEYDTVVKAEFDQFKKKVAFSAAVETDVEKKLHQEHLRKYFNDEEKHQRFVALTKNDEIVGSVWVGSSGFNKLIAKIHEVTINLGDQSDKICNILVKI
;
A
#
# COMPACT_ATOMS: atom_id res chain seq x y z
N MET A 1 -12.32 2.31 -9.50
CA MET A 1 -12.91 1.47 -10.56
C MET A 1 -12.16 0.15 -10.56
N TYR A 2 -12.85 -0.99 -10.37
CA TYR A 2 -12.19 -2.25 -10.02
C TYR A 2 -11.85 -3.16 -11.21
N ASP A 3 -12.44 -2.97 -12.39
CA ASP A 3 -11.98 -3.65 -13.61
C ASP A 3 -12.65 -3.06 -14.87
N ILE A 4 -12.08 -3.28 -16.05
CA ILE A 4 -12.80 -3.20 -17.32
C ILE A 4 -13.15 -4.63 -17.73
N VAL A 5 -14.43 -4.99 -17.62
CA VAL A 5 -14.92 -6.32 -18.01
C VAL A 5 -15.59 -6.25 -19.37
N VAL A 6 -15.10 -7.06 -20.30
CA VAL A 6 -15.76 -7.33 -21.58
C VAL A 6 -16.33 -8.75 -21.52
N ASP A 7 -17.51 -8.99 -22.08
CA ASP A 7 -18.04 -10.34 -22.19
C ASP A 7 -17.10 -11.17 -23.11
N PRO A 8 -16.68 -12.38 -22.69
CA PRO A 8 -15.79 -13.25 -23.46
C PRO A 8 -16.18 -13.46 -24.93
N LYS A 9 -17.48 -13.44 -25.25
CA LYS A 9 -17.99 -13.57 -26.62
C LYS A 9 -17.54 -12.45 -27.56
N PHE A 10 -17.12 -11.31 -27.00
CA PHE A 10 -16.66 -10.15 -27.76
C PHE A 10 -15.17 -9.86 -27.58
N TYR A 11 -14.40 -10.78 -27.00
CA TYR A 11 -12.93 -10.64 -26.92
C TYR A 11 -12.27 -10.52 -28.30
N GLY A 12 -11.13 -9.83 -28.34
CA GLY A 12 -10.38 -9.59 -29.58
C GLY A 12 -10.92 -8.49 -30.49
N ASN A 13 -12.08 -7.89 -30.18
CA ASN A 13 -12.72 -6.85 -31.00
C ASN A 13 -12.32 -5.41 -30.62
N GLY A 14 -11.26 -5.22 -29.83
CA GLY A 14 -10.82 -3.89 -29.41
C GLY A 14 -11.71 -3.16 -28.39
N ILE A 15 -12.82 -3.78 -27.94
CA ILE A 15 -13.79 -3.15 -27.01
C ILE A 15 -13.12 -2.67 -25.71
N GLY A 16 -12.22 -3.46 -25.13
CA GLY A 16 -11.52 -3.06 -23.90
C GLY A 16 -10.67 -1.80 -24.08
N ARG A 17 -10.07 -1.62 -25.27
CA ARG A 17 -9.31 -0.41 -25.62
C ARG A 17 -10.24 0.78 -25.80
N LEU A 18 -11.35 0.60 -26.50
CA LEU A 18 -12.36 1.64 -26.71
C LEU A 18 -12.92 2.17 -25.37
N LEU A 19 -13.25 1.27 -24.45
CA LEU A 19 -13.74 1.64 -23.11
C LEU A 19 -12.67 2.38 -22.30
N LEU A 20 -11.41 1.93 -22.39
CA LEU A 20 -10.30 2.58 -21.71
C LEU A 20 -10.07 4.00 -22.23
N GLU A 21 -10.08 4.21 -23.54
CA GLU A 21 -9.91 5.54 -24.16
C GLU A 21 -10.98 6.52 -23.69
N ARG A 22 -12.25 6.08 -23.56
CA ARG A 22 -13.31 6.95 -23.02
C ARG A 22 -13.13 7.29 -21.55
N ALA A 23 -12.60 6.36 -20.75
CA ALA A 23 -12.26 6.66 -19.36
C ALA A 23 -11.08 7.65 -19.25
N GLU A 24 -10.09 7.53 -20.14
CA GLU A 24 -8.94 8.44 -20.23
C GLU A 24 -9.36 9.85 -20.66
N GLU A 25 -10.19 9.97 -21.71
CA GLU A 25 -10.75 11.25 -22.16
C GLU A 25 -11.48 11.97 -21.03
N PHE A 26 -12.41 11.27 -20.36
CA PHE A 26 -13.17 11.83 -19.25
C PHE A 26 -12.28 12.26 -18.07
N SER A 27 -11.27 11.45 -17.73
CA SER A 27 -10.33 11.79 -16.65
C SER A 27 -9.48 13.01 -17.01
N SER A 28 -9.06 13.11 -18.28
CA SER A 28 -8.29 14.25 -18.79
C SER A 28 -9.10 15.55 -18.77
N GLU A 29 -10.38 15.51 -19.14
CA GLU A 29 -11.29 16.67 -19.08
C GLU A 29 -11.40 17.23 -17.65
N LEU A 30 -11.38 16.34 -16.66
CA LEU A 30 -11.42 16.69 -15.24
C LEU A 30 -10.04 16.99 -14.62
N GLN A 31 -8.96 16.90 -15.41
CA GLN A 31 -7.56 16.99 -14.94
C GLN A 31 -7.25 16.00 -13.80
N LEU A 32 -7.83 14.80 -13.88
CA LEU A 32 -7.64 13.72 -12.92
C LEU A 32 -6.67 12.67 -13.46
N ASN A 33 -5.91 12.05 -12.55
CA ASN A 33 -5.17 10.84 -12.85
C ASN A 33 -6.09 9.63 -12.82
N LEU A 34 -5.93 8.72 -13.79
CA LEU A 34 -6.70 7.49 -13.86
C LEU A 34 -5.91 6.31 -13.26
N GLY A 35 -6.50 5.66 -12.27
CA GLY A 35 -5.94 4.49 -11.59
C GLY A 35 -6.94 3.34 -11.50
N LEU A 36 -6.43 2.11 -11.49
CA LEU A 36 -7.21 0.86 -11.55
C LEU A 36 -6.64 -0.15 -10.55
N PHE A 37 -7.51 -0.98 -9.96
CA PHE A 37 -7.12 -2.11 -9.13
C PHE A 37 -7.42 -3.42 -9.86
N VAL A 38 -6.41 -3.98 -10.52
CA VAL A 38 -6.58 -5.16 -11.39
C VAL A 38 -6.18 -6.42 -10.62
N HIS A 39 -6.98 -7.48 -10.70
CA HIS A 39 -6.60 -8.77 -10.12
C HIS A 39 -5.34 -9.32 -10.81
N ALA A 40 -4.41 -9.88 -10.03
CA ALA A 40 -3.10 -10.33 -10.54
C ALA A 40 -3.21 -11.37 -11.66
N ASP A 41 -4.25 -12.21 -11.64
CA ASP A 41 -4.49 -13.24 -12.66
C ASP A 41 -5.11 -12.70 -13.96
N ASN A 42 -5.52 -11.42 -14.02
CA ASN A 42 -6.11 -10.82 -15.22
C ASN A 42 -5.03 -10.36 -16.21
N SER A 43 -4.27 -11.33 -16.74
CA SER A 43 -3.18 -11.11 -17.69
C SER A 43 -3.56 -10.31 -18.94
N PRO A 44 -4.76 -10.51 -19.55
CA PRO A 44 -5.21 -9.70 -20.68
C PRO A 44 -5.35 -8.21 -20.33
N ALA A 45 -5.99 -7.89 -19.19
CA ALA A 45 -6.17 -6.51 -18.76
C ALA A 45 -4.82 -5.85 -18.41
N ILE A 46 -3.95 -6.55 -17.66
CA ILE A 46 -2.59 -6.06 -17.35
C ILE A 46 -1.81 -5.74 -18.63
N THR A 47 -1.92 -6.60 -19.65
CA THR A 47 -1.27 -6.39 -20.95
C THR A 47 -1.83 -5.16 -21.68
N LEU A 48 -3.15 -5.00 -21.69
CA LEU A 48 -3.81 -3.81 -22.25
C LEU A 48 -3.28 -2.54 -21.58
N TYR A 49 -3.30 -2.47 -20.25
CA TYR A 49 -2.89 -1.27 -19.52
C TYR A 49 -1.40 -0.94 -19.72
N LYS A 50 -0.52 -1.93 -19.72
CA LYS A 50 0.90 -1.72 -20.04
C LYS A 50 1.08 -1.15 -21.45
N LYS A 51 0.36 -1.66 -22.44
CA LYS A 51 0.40 -1.14 -23.82
C LYS A 51 -0.18 0.28 -23.92
N SER A 52 -1.10 0.64 -23.03
CA SER A 52 -1.69 1.98 -22.94
C SER A 52 -0.86 2.96 -22.09
N GLY A 53 0.34 2.59 -21.63
CA GLY A 53 1.24 3.48 -20.89
C GLY A 53 1.05 3.52 -19.36
N TYR A 54 0.23 2.64 -18.79
CA TYR A 54 0.07 2.55 -17.33
C TYR A 54 1.28 1.88 -16.69
N SER A 55 1.70 2.42 -15.54
CA SER A 55 2.70 1.81 -14.67
C SER A 55 2.03 1.05 -13.52
N ILE A 56 2.54 -0.14 -13.19
CA ILE A 56 2.13 -0.85 -11.96
C ILE A 56 2.68 -0.07 -10.76
N LYS A 57 1.78 0.38 -9.88
CA LYS A 57 2.15 1.07 -8.63
C LYS A 57 2.17 0.15 -7.41
N GLN A 58 1.28 -0.83 -7.38
CA GLN A 58 1.14 -1.78 -6.27
C GLN A 58 0.76 -3.16 -6.81
N ILE A 59 1.22 -4.21 -6.12
CA ILE A 59 0.85 -5.59 -6.38
C ILE A 59 0.22 -6.12 -5.08
N PRO A 60 -1.06 -6.50 -5.07
CA PRO A 60 -1.65 -7.10 -3.89
C PRO A 60 -1.00 -8.46 -3.64
N VAL A 61 -0.56 -8.69 -2.39
CA VAL A 61 -0.01 -9.96 -1.94
C VAL A 61 -0.80 -10.44 -0.72
N SER A 62 -1.01 -11.74 -0.61
CA SER A 62 -1.72 -12.35 0.52
C SER A 62 -1.02 -13.63 0.97
N LYS A 63 -1.11 -13.91 2.27
CA LYS A 63 -0.59 -15.13 2.89
C LYS A 63 -1.69 -15.76 3.73
N VAL A 64 -1.92 -17.05 3.53
CA VAL A 64 -2.81 -17.84 4.40
C VAL A 64 -1.97 -18.41 5.54
N PHE A 65 -2.33 -18.08 6.77
CA PHE A 65 -1.69 -18.64 7.95
C PHE A 65 -2.32 -19.99 8.28
N LYS A 66 -1.48 -21.01 8.49
CA LYS A 66 -1.92 -22.26 9.12
C LYS A 66 -1.76 -22.10 10.64
N VAL A 67 -2.72 -22.59 11.41
CA VAL A 67 -2.60 -22.70 12.86
C VAL A 67 -1.34 -23.52 13.16
N ASN A 68 -0.48 -23.04 14.06
CA ASN A 68 0.85 -23.59 14.40
C ASN A 68 2.02 -23.25 13.46
N SER A 69 2.12 -22.01 12.98
CA SER A 69 3.39 -21.53 12.44
C SER A 69 4.43 -21.44 13.56
N GLN A 70 5.56 -22.15 13.41
CA GLN A 70 6.72 -21.95 14.28
C GLN A 70 7.20 -20.50 14.16
N GLU A 71 7.49 -19.88 15.30
CA GLU A 71 8.26 -18.63 15.32
C GLU A 71 9.63 -18.93 14.71
N VAL A 72 9.96 -18.25 13.63
CA VAL A 72 11.32 -18.24 13.08
C VAL A 72 11.98 -16.99 13.64
N PRO A 73 13.00 -17.13 14.52
CA PRO A 73 13.72 -15.97 15.04
C PRO A 73 14.34 -15.17 13.89
N ILE A 74 14.03 -13.88 13.82
CA ILE A 74 14.60 -12.96 12.82
C ILE A 74 15.86 -12.35 13.42
N GLY A 75 16.94 -13.13 13.47
CA GLY A 75 18.25 -12.68 13.99
C GLY A 75 18.22 -12.15 15.43
N ASP A 76 19.39 -11.73 15.94
CA ASP A 76 19.54 -11.23 17.31
C ASP A 76 19.77 -9.71 17.38
N ASP A 77 19.69 -9.01 16.24
CA ASP A 77 20.08 -7.60 16.12
C ASP A 77 18.92 -6.62 16.31
N PHE A 78 17.67 -7.12 16.23
CA PHE A 78 16.47 -6.30 16.30
C PHE A 78 15.45 -6.90 17.25
N ILE A 79 14.67 -6.03 17.88
CA ILE A 79 13.54 -6.39 18.73
C ILE A 79 12.28 -5.84 18.08
N ALA A 80 11.27 -6.70 17.91
CA ALA A 80 9.93 -6.27 17.48
C ALA A 80 8.98 -6.28 18.68
N ARG A 81 8.28 -5.18 18.92
CA ARG A 81 7.29 -5.06 20.00
C ARG A 81 6.14 -4.12 19.64
N GLU A 82 5.10 -4.13 20.45
CA GLU A 82 4.04 -3.11 20.37
C GLU A 82 4.61 -1.71 20.60
N MET A 83 4.11 -0.75 19.81
CA MET A 83 4.45 0.66 19.93
C MET A 83 3.92 1.23 21.25
N GLN A 84 4.71 2.09 21.89
CA GLN A 84 4.32 2.83 23.08
C GLN A 84 3.75 4.21 22.72
N ASP A 85 2.96 4.80 23.62
CA ASP A 85 2.23 6.05 23.34
C ASP A 85 3.16 7.24 23.06
N ASP A 86 4.32 7.31 23.71
CA ASP A 86 5.33 8.36 23.52
C ASP A 86 6.08 8.27 22.17
N GLU A 87 5.94 7.15 21.47
CA GLU A 87 6.52 6.92 20.14
C GLU A 87 5.60 7.38 19.00
N TYR A 88 4.33 7.70 19.30
CA TYR A 88 3.27 7.95 18.33
C TYR A 88 3.64 9.03 17.30
N ASP A 89 4.08 10.20 17.77
CA ASP A 89 4.38 11.34 16.89
C ASP A 89 5.53 11.04 15.92
N THR A 90 6.55 10.32 16.39
CA THR A 90 7.70 9.92 15.57
C THR A 90 7.28 8.93 14.48
N VAL A 91 6.50 7.92 14.85
CA VAL A 91 6.03 6.89 13.92
C VAL A 91 5.08 7.49 12.89
N VAL A 92 4.08 8.27 13.31
CA VAL A 92 3.09 8.87 12.41
C VAL A 92 3.73 9.89 11.46
N LYS A 93 4.75 10.63 11.90
CA LYS A 93 5.52 11.51 11.01
C LYS A 93 6.20 10.71 9.89
N ALA A 94 6.83 9.60 10.23
CA ALA A 94 7.51 8.76 9.25
C ALA A 94 6.50 8.07 8.29
N GLU A 95 5.35 7.63 8.80
CA GLU A 95 4.22 7.13 8.00
C GLU A 95 3.73 8.21 7.00
N PHE A 96 3.58 9.46 7.46
CA PHE A 96 3.15 10.57 6.61
C PHE A 96 4.16 10.89 5.49
N ASP A 97 5.46 10.84 5.78
CA ASP A 97 6.50 11.06 4.76
C ASP A 97 6.47 10.02 3.65
N GLN A 98 6.12 8.77 3.98
CA GLN A 98 5.91 7.71 2.99
C GLN A 98 4.56 7.84 2.28
N PHE A 99 3.51 8.25 2.99
CA PHE A 99 2.21 8.53 2.40
C PHE A 99 2.30 9.59 1.31
N LYS A 100 3.02 10.70 1.53
CA LYS A 100 3.28 11.73 0.50
C LYS A 100 3.86 11.13 -0.78
N LYS A 101 4.84 10.22 -0.66
CA LYS A 101 5.41 9.52 -1.83
C LYS A 101 4.38 8.65 -2.57
N LYS A 102 3.39 8.10 -1.85
CA LYS A 102 2.30 7.31 -2.44
C LYS A 102 1.23 8.17 -3.11
N VAL A 103 0.94 9.37 -2.60
CA VAL A 103 -0.17 10.23 -3.07
C VAL A 103 0.26 11.38 -3.98
N ALA A 104 1.55 11.62 -4.16
CA ALA A 104 2.05 12.57 -5.15
C ALA A 104 1.74 12.06 -6.58
N PHE A 105 0.57 12.44 -7.11
CA PHE A 105 0.09 12.00 -8.41
C PHE A 105 0.10 13.09 -9.49
N SER A 106 0.40 14.35 -9.18
CA SER A 106 0.48 15.40 -10.21
C SER A 106 1.39 16.56 -9.81
N ALA A 107 1.79 17.36 -10.80
CA ALA A 107 2.64 18.54 -10.64
C ALA A 107 2.02 19.68 -9.80
N ALA A 108 0.79 19.52 -9.27
CA ALA A 108 0.04 20.58 -8.62
C ALA A 108 -0.71 20.13 -7.36
N VAL A 109 -0.15 19.18 -6.58
CA VAL A 109 -0.69 18.92 -5.23
C VAL A 109 -0.04 19.91 -4.26
N GLU A 110 -0.78 20.95 -3.88
CA GLU A 110 -0.37 21.84 -2.79
C GLU A 110 -0.33 21.06 -1.46
N THR A 111 0.68 21.34 -0.63
CA THR A 111 0.98 20.65 0.65
C THR A 111 -0.21 20.53 1.62
N ASP A 112 -1.20 21.43 1.52
CA ASP A 112 -2.38 21.42 2.39
C ASP A 112 -3.42 20.36 1.99
N VAL A 113 -3.42 19.93 0.72
CA VAL A 113 -4.26 18.81 0.24
C VAL A 113 -3.72 17.48 0.77
N GLU A 114 -2.40 17.30 0.83
CA GLU A 114 -1.76 16.08 1.35
C GLU A 114 -2.10 15.84 2.83
N LYS A 115 -2.02 16.90 3.65
CA LYS A 115 -2.37 16.83 5.08
C LYS A 115 -3.84 16.48 5.29
N LYS A 116 -4.74 17.10 4.51
CA LYS A 116 -6.17 16.82 4.59
C LYS A 116 -6.50 15.38 4.17
N LEU A 117 -5.93 14.90 3.07
CA LEU A 117 -6.08 13.51 2.62
C LEU A 117 -5.53 12.51 3.63
N HIS A 118 -4.41 12.83 4.27
CA HIS A 118 -3.86 11.99 5.33
C HIS A 118 -4.75 11.96 6.58
N GLN A 119 -5.30 13.10 6.99
CA GLN A 119 -6.26 13.15 8.10
C GLN A 119 -7.56 12.39 7.79
N GLU A 120 -8.07 12.48 6.57
CA GLU A 120 -9.23 11.69 6.11
C GLU A 120 -8.91 10.19 6.05
N HIS A 121 -7.71 9.83 5.58
CA HIS A 121 -7.21 8.45 5.58
C HIS A 121 -7.18 7.89 7.01
N LEU A 122 -6.57 8.62 7.95
CA LEU A 122 -6.52 8.22 9.36
C LEU A 122 -7.92 8.11 9.97
N ARG A 123 -8.79 9.12 9.79
CA ARG A 123 -10.16 9.13 10.34
C ARG A 123 -10.99 7.93 9.90
N LYS A 124 -10.81 7.43 8.68
CA LYS A 124 -11.52 6.26 8.18
C LYS A 124 -11.18 4.98 8.96
N TYR A 125 -9.98 4.89 9.53
CA TYR A 125 -9.51 3.74 10.32
C TYR A 125 -9.68 3.92 11.83
N PHE A 126 -9.85 5.15 12.30
CA PHE A 126 -10.15 5.46 13.71
C PHE A 126 -11.65 5.35 14.06
N ASN A 127 -12.53 4.98 13.12
CA ASN A 127 -13.90 4.62 13.48
C ASN A 127 -13.91 3.25 14.18
N ASP A 128 -14.20 3.31 15.49
CA ASP A 128 -14.11 2.37 16.62
C ASP A 128 -14.54 0.88 16.48
N GLU A 129 -14.84 0.35 15.28
CA GLU A 129 -15.29 -1.05 15.16
C GLU A 129 -14.17 -2.07 14.86
N GLU A 130 -12.96 -1.61 14.52
CA GLU A 130 -11.88 -2.48 14.05
C GLU A 130 -10.64 -2.47 14.95
N LYS A 131 -10.19 -3.66 15.40
CA LYS A 131 -8.96 -3.82 16.18
C LYS A 131 -7.74 -3.55 15.28
N HIS A 132 -6.98 -2.52 15.64
CA HIS A 132 -5.75 -2.13 14.99
C HIS A 132 -4.58 -2.18 15.98
N GLN A 133 -3.40 -2.57 15.53
CA GLN A 133 -2.18 -2.62 16.35
C GLN A 133 -0.98 -2.11 15.55
N ARG A 134 -0.17 -1.25 16.19
CA ARG A 134 1.14 -0.85 15.67
C ARG A 134 2.24 -1.63 16.36
N PHE A 135 3.18 -2.10 15.57
CA PHE A 135 4.42 -2.70 16.02
C PHE A 135 5.59 -1.87 15.52
N VAL A 136 6.65 -1.78 16.31
CA VAL A 136 7.90 -1.14 15.97
C VAL A 136 9.03 -2.18 16.00
N ALA A 137 10.01 -1.98 15.12
CA ALA A 137 11.28 -2.69 15.16
C ALA A 137 12.34 -1.74 15.69
N LEU A 138 13.12 -2.19 16.68
CA LEU A 138 14.15 -1.42 17.34
C LEU A 138 15.54 -2.07 17.21
N THR A 139 16.57 -1.24 17.20
CA THR A 139 17.94 -1.69 17.48
C THR A 139 18.12 -2.03 18.97
N LYS A 140 19.25 -2.65 19.34
CA LYS A 140 19.64 -2.87 20.75
C LYS A 140 19.80 -1.59 21.59
N ASN A 141 19.87 -0.43 20.93
CA ASN A 141 20.00 0.87 21.57
C ASN A 141 18.66 1.64 21.60
N ASP A 142 17.53 0.94 21.45
CA ASP A 142 16.18 1.50 21.45
C ASP A 142 15.89 2.52 20.34
N GLU A 143 16.63 2.46 19.22
CA GLU A 143 16.34 3.27 18.04
C GLU A 143 15.29 2.59 17.16
N ILE A 144 14.19 3.28 16.84
CA ILE A 144 13.13 2.79 15.95
C ILE A 144 13.63 2.79 14.49
N VAL A 145 13.79 1.60 13.92
CA VAL A 145 14.21 1.40 12.52
C VAL A 145 13.05 1.12 11.57
N GLY A 146 11.86 0.88 12.11
CA GLY A 146 10.67 0.70 11.29
C GLY A 146 9.41 0.47 12.11
N SER A 147 8.28 0.56 11.43
CA SER A 147 6.97 0.28 12.00
C SER A 147 6.09 -0.48 11.01
N VAL A 148 5.15 -1.23 11.55
CA VAL A 148 4.05 -1.81 10.79
C VAL A 148 2.74 -1.57 11.52
N TRP A 149 1.74 -1.10 10.76
CA TRP A 149 0.38 -0.93 11.26
C TRP A 149 -0.52 -2.00 10.64
N VAL A 150 -1.08 -2.87 11.48
CA VAL A 150 -1.93 -3.99 11.06
C VAL A 150 -3.32 -3.83 11.66
N GLY A 151 -4.35 -4.18 10.90
CA GLY A 151 -5.72 -4.25 11.40
C GLY A 151 -6.63 -5.06 10.49
N SER A 152 -7.93 -5.02 10.77
CA SER A 152 -8.93 -5.56 9.84
C SER A 152 -8.87 -4.83 8.49
N SER A 153 -9.26 -5.53 7.43
CA SER A 153 -9.24 -5.01 6.07
C SER A 153 -10.39 -4.06 5.73
N GLY A 154 -11.42 -3.94 6.58
CA GLY A 154 -12.63 -3.14 6.33
C GLY A 154 -13.62 -3.75 5.33
N PHE A 155 -13.17 -4.64 4.42
CA PHE A 155 -14.02 -5.31 3.43
C PHE A 155 -14.26 -6.80 3.74
N ASN A 156 -13.43 -7.40 4.60
CA ASN A 156 -13.61 -8.77 5.07
C ASN A 156 -13.01 -8.93 6.49
N LYS A 157 -13.86 -9.28 7.46
CA LYS A 157 -13.47 -9.46 8.88
C LYS A 157 -12.51 -10.63 9.10
N LEU A 158 -12.37 -11.54 8.13
CA LEU A 158 -11.43 -12.67 8.18
C LEU A 158 -10.05 -12.32 7.59
N ILE A 159 -9.88 -11.11 7.05
CA ILE A 159 -8.63 -10.68 6.41
C ILE A 159 -8.04 -9.54 7.24
N ALA A 160 -6.83 -9.78 7.76
CA ALA A 160 -5.98 -8.71 8.25
C ALA A 160 -5.26 -8.03 7.08
N LYS A 161 -5.06 -6.72 7.20
CA LYS A 161 -4.36 -5.89 6.23
C LYS A 161 -3.22 -5.15 6.93
N ILE A 162 -2.08 -5.05 6.23
CA ILE A 162 -1.05 -4.09 6.57
C ILE A 162 -1.45 -2.73 5.97
N HIS A 163 -1.77 -1.77 6.83
CA HIS A 163 -2.21 -0.44 6.43
C HIS A 163 -1.03 0.45 6.09
N GLU A 164 0.05 0.35 6.86
CA GLU A 164 1.29 1.09 6.61
C GLU A 164 2.51 0.27 7.04
N VAL A 165 3.62 0.46 6.33
CA VAL A 165 4.93 -0.06 6.70
C VAL A 165 5.92 1.05 6.48
N THR A 166 6.61 1.44 7.54
CA THR A 166 7.70 2.41 7.45
C THR A 166 9.01 1.73 7.76
N ILE A 167 10.04 2.03 6.97
CA ILE A 167 11.42 1.66 7.31
C ILE A 167 12.22 2.95 7.38
N ASN A 168 12.68 3.27 8.58
CA ASN A 168 13.45 4.48 8.86
C ASN A 168 14.93 4.14 8.74
N LEU A 169 15.51 4.46 7.59
CA LEU A 169 16.77 3.85 7.17
C LEU A 169 18.02 4.68 7.39
N GLY A 170 17.90 5.98 7.70
CA GLY A 170 19.02 6.90 7.50
C GLY A 170 19.69 6.64 6.14
N ASP A 171 21.02 6.67 6.10
CA ASP A 171 21.85 6.37 4.91
C ASP A 171 22.05 4.86 4.61
N GLN A 172 21.30 3.93 5.21
CA GLN A 172 21.52 2.48 5.07
C GLN A 172 20.60 1.77 4.06
N SER A 173 20.06 2.49 3.07
CA SER A 173 19.16 1.94 2.04
C SER A 173 19.70 0.69 1.33
N ASP A 174 21.02 0.62 1.11
CA ASP A 174 21.64 -0.40 0.26
C ASP A 174 21.77 -1.77 0.95
N LYS A 175 21.61 -1.84 2.28
CA LYS A 175 21.74 -3.09 3.04
C LYS A 175 20.43 -3.87 3.15
N ILE A 176 19.29 -3.27 2.82
CA ILE A 176 17.96 -3.88 2.96
C ILE A 176 17.75 -5.05 2.01
N CYS A 177 18.17 -4.93 0.75
CA CYS A 177 17.95 -6.02 -0.21
C CYS A 177 18.57 -7.33 0.28
N ASN A 178 19.67 -7.25 1.04
CA ASN A 178 20.34 -8.44 1.56
C ASN A 178 19.71 -8.97 2.87
N ILE A 179 18.95 -8.16 3.60
CA ILE A 179 18.29 -8.57 4.86
C ILE A 179 16.88 -9.10 4.57
N LEU A 180 16.12 -8.47 3.66
CA LEU A 180 14.77 -8.92 3.29
C LEU A 180 14.76 -10.20 2.45
N VAL A 181 15.86 -10.50 1.73
CA VAL A 181 15.98 -11.71 0.90
C VAL A 181 16.49 -12.93 1.69
N LYS A 182 16.94 -12.75 2.94
CA LYS A 182 17.39 -13.86 3.80
C LYS A 182 16.25 -14.58 4.56
N ILE A 183 14.99 -14.25 4.28
CA ILE A 183 13.80 -14.91 4.83
C ILE A 183 13.37 -16.07 3.92
#